data_AF-A0A2V6VBE3-F1
#
_entry.id   AF-A0A2V6VBE3-F1
#
_cell.length_a   1.000
_cell.length_b   1.000
_cell.length_c   1.000
_cell.angle_alpha   90.00
_cell.angle_beta   90.00
_cell.angle_gamma   90.00
#
_symmetry.space_group_name_H-M   'P 1'
#
loop_
_entity.id
_entity.type
_entity.pdbx_description
1 polymer ?
#
loop_
_entity_poly.entity_id
_entity_poly.type
_entity_poly.pdbx_seq_one_letter_code
_entity_poly.pdbx_strand_id
1 'polypeptide(L)'
;MMTRKLRRLRRRLLQAGSRGAGPWLAGILNASGGFHERRGAYALAEKHYRESIRILRRAAGRPDSAKALVQSLGRLALVLRARARYDGAERLLLGALTVAEKAFGPEGLMVAGLLNDLGVVHKRQGRFADAEAVYRRALGMTEKSMGQDHPAVATLYHNLGKLEHARGRGALGEPLARRSLAIHRKALGPDHPRVADDAAALASILDGLGRHDEAATLYRWALPIFERQHARGSLPARSPD
;
A
#
# COMPACT_ATOMS: atom_id res chain seq x y z
N MET A 1 10.65 -25.82 -17.37
CA MET A 1 9.35 -26.19 -17.99
C MET A 1 8.61 -27.18 -17.08
N MET A 2 7.39 -26.89 -16.61
CA MET A 2 6.68 -27.79 -15.66
C MET A 2 6.24 -29.10 -16.34
N THR A 3 6.61 -30.24 -15.77
CA THR A 3 6.31 -31.59 -16.28
C THR A 3 4.80 -31.87 -16.32
N ARG A 4 4.35 -32.76 -17.23
CA ARG A 4 2.93 -33.17 -17.33
C ARG A 4 2.38 -33.69 -15.99
N LYS A 5 3.22 -34.39 -15.21
CA LYS A 5 2.89 -34.92 -13.87
C LYS A 5 2.63 -33.78 -12.86
N LEU A 6 3.47 -32.74 -12.84
CA LEU A 6 3.27 -31.54 -12.02
C LEU A 6 2.04 -30.72 -12.43
N ARG A 7 1.72 -30.64 -13.73
CA ARG A 7 0.49 -29.98 -14.20
C ARG A 7 -0.77 -30.72 -13.75
N ARG A 8 -0.76 -32.06 -13.79
CA ARG A 8 -1.85 -32.90 -13.30
C ARG A 8 -2.00 -32.81 -11.77
N LEU A 9 -0.88 -32.81 -11.03
CA LEU A 9 -0.88 -32.62 -9.59
C LEU A 9 -1.43 -31.24 -9.20
N ARG A 10 -0.99 -30.16 -9.87
CA ARG A 10 -1.53 -28.81 -9.67
C ARG A 10 -3.02 -28.74 -10.00
N ARG A 11 -3.48 -29.36 -11.10
CA ARG A 11 -4.93 -29.44 -11.41
C ARG A 11 -5.70 -30.17 -10.32
N ARG A 12 -5.18 -31.29 -9.80
CA ARG A 12 -5.78 -32.03 -8.68
C ARG A 12 -5.84 -31.19 -7.41
N LEU A 13 -4.77 -30.46 -7.07
CA LEU A 13 -4.76 -29.51 -5.94
C LEU A 13 -5.75 -28.35 -6.11
N LEU A 14 -5.98 -27.91 -7.36
CA LEU A 14 -6.96 -26.86 -7.70
C LEU A 14 -8.42 -27.36 -7.75
N GLN A 15 -8.63 -28.66 -7.95
CA GLN A 15 -9.94 -29.33 -8.06
C GLN A 15 -10.38 -30.00 -6.75
N ALA A 16 -9.44 -30.46 -5.92
CA ALA A 16 -9.69 -30.95 -4.58
C ALA A 16 -10.00 -29.77 -3.66
N GLY A 17 -11.19 -29.18 -3.84
CA GLY A 17 -11.77 -28.31 -2.84
C GLY A 17 -11.82 -29.07 -1.51
N SER A 18 -11.35 -28.41 -0.44
CA SER A 18 -11.66 -28.69 0.98
C SER A 18 -10.71 -29.49 1.89
N ARG A 19 -9.62 -30.17 1.48
CA ARG A 19 -8.81 -30.97 2.46
C ARG A 19 -7.32 -30.68 2.60
N GLY A 20 -6.91 -29.41 2.53
CA GLY A 20 -5.70 -28.93 3.24
C GLY A 20 -4.71 -28.08 2.44
N ALA A 21 -4.42 -28.43 1.18
CA ALA A 21 -3.30 -27.81 0.45
C ALA A 21 -3.64 -26.50 -0.29
N GLY A 22 -4.92 -26.17 -0.50
CA GLY A 22 -5.36 -25.00 -1.26
C GLY A 22 -4.90 -23.66 -0.63
N PRO A 23 -5.25 -23.37 0.63
CA PRO A 23 -4.80 -22.16 1.31
C PRO A 23 -3.26 -22.02 1.37
N TRP A 24 -2.54 -23.14 1.54
CA TRP A 24 -1.08 -23.13 1.50
C TRP A 24 -0.52 -22.75 0.12
N LEU A 25 -1.05 -23.34 -0.96
CA LEU A 25 -0.67 -22.96 -2.33
C LEU A 25 -0.98 -21.48 -2.61
N ALA A 26 -2.12 -20.98 -2.12
CA ALA A 26 -2.46 -19.56 -2.24
C ALA A 26 -1.44 -18.67 -1.50
N GLY A 27 -1.00 -19.07 -0.31
CA GLY A 27 0.08 -18.40 0.43
C GLY A 27 1.38 -18.32 -0.37
N ILE A 28 1.80 -19.42 -1.01
CA ILE A 28 2.99 -19.44 -1.88
C ILE A 28 2.82 -18.51 -3.08
N LEU A 29 1.67 -18.55 -3.74
CA LEU A 29 1.38 -17.67 -4.88
C LEU A 29 1.38 -16.20 -4.46
N ASN A 30 0.86 -15.86 -3.29
CA ASN A 30 0.91 -14.51 -2.75
C ASN A 30 2.36 -14.06 -2.47
N ALA A 31 3.18 -14.94 -1.87
CA ALA A 31 4.60 -14.66 -1.62
C ALA A 31 5.39 -14.48 -2.93
N SER A 32 5.16 -15.36 -3.91
CA SER A 32 5.75 -15.26 -5.25
C SER A 32 5.30 -14.00 -5.98
N GLY A 33 4.03 -13.61 -5.83
CA GLY A 33 3.52 -12.33 -6.32
C GLY A 33 4.32 -11.16 -5.76
N GLY A 34 4.54 -11.15 -4.44
CA GLY A 34 5.31 -10.09 -3.76
C GLY A 34 6.78 -10.07 -4.16
N PHE A 35 7.37 -11.23 -4.45
CA PHE A 35 8.73 -11.32 -5.00
C PHE A 35 8.83 -10.64 -6.37
N HIS A 36 7.88 -10.91 -7.28
CA HIS A 36 7.86 -10.29 -8.60
C HIS A 36 7.51 -8.80 -8.55
N GLU A 37 6.60 -8.41 -7.66
CA GLU A 37 6.23 -7.00 -7.40
C GLU A 37 7.47 -6.16 -7.06
N ARG A 38 8.30 -6.63 -6.10
CA ARG A 38 9.52 -5.92 -5.68
C ARG A 38 10.56 -5.75 -6.80
N ARG A 39 10.51 -6.58 -7.84
CA ARG A 39 11.40 -6.52 -9.00
C ARG A 39 10.79 -5.77 -10.19
N GLY A 40 9.62 -5.14 -10.02
CA GLY A 40 8.90 -4.47 -11.10
C GLY A 40 8.27 -5.43 -12.13
N ALA A 41 8.31 -6.74 -11.90
CA ALA A 41 7.74 -7.75 -12.79
C ALA A 41 6.22 -7.86 -12.60
N TYR A 42 5.50 -6.75 -12.80
CA TYR A 42 4.09 -6.59 -12.43
C TYR A 42 3.15 -7.56 -13.14
N ALA A 43 3.43 -7.98 -14.37
CA ALA A 43 2.61 -8.96 -15.08
C ALA A 43 2.64 -10.34 -14.40
N LEU A 44 3.81 -10.78 -13.92
CA LEU A 44 3.95 -12.03 -13.17
C LEU A 44 3.32 -11.91 -11.78
N ALA A 45 3.54 -10.78 -11.10
CA ALA A 45 2.92 -10.51 -9.81
C ALA A 45 1.39 -10.58 -9.89
N GLU A 46 0.81 -9.88 -10.86
CA GLU A 46 -0.64 -9.88 -11.13
C GLU A 46 -1.17 -11.30 -11.39
N LYS A 47 -0.47 -12.09 -12.21
CA LYS A 47 -0.85 -13.49 -12.49
C LYS A 47 -0.91 -14.32 -11.21
N HIS A 48 0.11 -14.24 -10.35
CA HIS A 48 0.17 -15.04 -9.13
C HIS A 48 -0.87 -14.60 -8.10
N TYR A 49 -1.08 -13.29 -7.91
CA TYR A 49 -2.13 -12.81 -7.00
C TYR A 49 -3.53 -13.21 -7.47
N ARG A 50 -3.83 -13.11 -8.77
CA ARG A 50 -5.11 -13.56 -9.33
C ARG A 50 -5.37 -15.05 -9.08
N GLU A 51 -4.34 -15.87 -9.20
CA GLU A 51 -4.46 -17.31 -8.93
C GLU A 51 -4.64 -17.60 -7.43
N SER A 52 -3.90 -16.90 -6.55
CA SER A 52 -4.11 -16.96 -5.10
C SER A 52 -5.56 -16.63 -4.73
N ILE A 53 -6.08 -15.50 -5.23
CA ILE A 53 -7.46 -15.05 -4.98
C ILE A 53 -8.48 -16.10 -5.44
N ARG A 54 -8.28 -16.69 -6.62
CA ARG A 54 -9.18 -17.73 -7.16
C ARG A 54 -9.26 -18.94 -6.23
N ILE A 55 -8.11 -19.38 -5.68
CA ILE A 55 -8.06 -20.51 -4.74
C ILE A 55 -8.75 -20.14 -3.43
N LEU A 56 -8.44 -18.96 -2.89
CA LEU A 56 -8.99 -18.50 -1.60
C LEU A 56 -10.50 -18.27 -1.65
N ARG A 57 -11.05 -17.77 -2.76
CA ARG A 57 -12.51 -17.64 -2.95
C ARG A 57 -13.24 -18.98 -2.91
N ARG A 58 -12.61 -20.06 -3.39
CA ARG A 58 -13.18 -21.42 -3.33
C ARG A 58 -13.10 -22.04 -1.93
N ALA A 59 -12.20 -21.53 -1.09
CA ALA A 59 -12.03 -21.93 0.29
C ALA A 59 -12.76 -20.98 1.28
N ALA A 60 -13.65 -20.12 0.78
CA ALA A 60 -14.35 -19.13 1.59
C ALA A 60 -15.18 -19.80 2.69
N GLY A 61 -15.08 -19.29 3.93
CA GLY A 61 -15.76 -19.82 5.11
C GLY A 61 -14.87 -19.99 6.34
N ARG A 62 -13.54 -19.98 6.18
CA ARG A 62 -12.57 -20.01 7.30
C ARG A 62 -11.99 -18.62 7.56
N PRO A 63 -11.91 -18.13 8.81
CA PRO A 63 -11.32 -16.82 9.14
C PRO A 63 -9.91 -16.62 8.56
N ASP A 64 -9.05 -17.64 8.65
CA ASP A 64 -7.68 -17.57 8.10
C ASP A 64 -7.66 -17.40 6.57
N SER A 65 -8.63 -18.02 5.88
CA SER A 65 -8.78 -17.87 4.43
C SER A 65 -9.32 -16.50 4.05
N ALA A 66 -10.15 -15.88 4.91
CA ALA A 66 -10.61 -14.51 4.72
C ALA A 66 -9.46 -13.50 4.85
N LYS A 67 -8.59 -13.64 5.86
CA LYS A 67 -7.41 -12.78 6.03
C LYS A 67 -6.47 -12.87 4.83
N ALA A 68 -6.13 -14.09 4.42
CA ALA A 68 -5.27 -14.30 3.25
C ALA A 68 -5.90 -13.76 1.95
N LEU A 69 -7.22 -13.85 1.82
CA LEU A 69 -7.97 -13.31 0.67
C LEU A 69 -7.88 -11.78 0.63
N VAL A 70 -8.15 -11.11 1.76
CA VAL A 70 -8.03 -9.65 1.89
C VAL A 70 -6.62 -9.20 1.52
N GLN A 71 -5.59 -9.86 2.05
CA GLN A 71 -4.20 -9.54 1.74
C GLN A 71 -3.89 -9.71 0.25
N SER A 72 -4.32 -10.81 -0.37
CA SER A 72 -4.07 -11.06 -1.79
C SER A 72 -4.80 -10.04 -2.69
N LEU A 73 -6.02 -9.63 -2.32
CA LEU A 73 -6.79 -8.59 -3.01
C LEU A 73 -6.09 -7.23 -2.93
N GLY A 74 -5.67 -6.81 -1.73
CA GLY A 74 -4.94 -5.55 -1.53
C GLY A 74 -3.62 -5.52 -2.31
N ARG A 75 -2.85 -6.62 -2.28
CA ARG A 75 -1.60 -6.73 -3.06
C ARG A 75 -1.83 -6.63 -4.57
N LEU A 76 -2.85 -7.29 -5.10
CA LEU A 76 -3.21 -7.13 -6.50
C LEU A 76 -3.65 -5.69 -6.82
N ALA A 77 -4.39 -5.04 -5.93
CA ALA A 77 -4.78 -3.64 -6.10
C ALA A 77 -3.56 -2.71 -6.18
N LEU A 78 -2.53 -2.92 -5.36
CA LEU A 78 -1.27 -2.18 -5.44
C LEU A 78 -0.58 -2.36 -6.80
N VAL A 79 -0.52 -3.59 -7.32
CA VAL A 79 0.03 -3.87 -8.65
C VAL A 79 -0.77 -3.16 -9.76
N LEU A 80 -2.10 -3.19 -9.68
CA LEU A 80 -2.96 -2.50 -10.66
C LEU A 80 -2.77 -0.98 -10.59
N ARG A 81 -2.67 -0.42 -9.38
CA ARG A 81 -2.38 1.01 -9.16
C ARG A 81 -1.05 1.42 -9.77
N ALA A 82 0.01 0.62 -9.57
CA ALA A 82 1.34 0.88 -10.15
C ALA A 82 1.31 0.88 -11.69
N ARG A 83 0.34 0.20 -12.30
CA ARG A 83 0.10 0.17 -13.75
C ARG A 83 -0.98 1.16 -14.21
N ALA A 84 -1.35 2.14 -13.38
CA ALA A 84 -2.42 3.11 -13.64
C ALA A 84 -3.81 2.51 -13.93
N ARG A 85 -4.06 1.26 -13.53
CA ARG A 85 -5.36 0.58 -13.70
C ARG A 85 -6.24 0.79 -12.47
N TYR A 86 -6.68 2.03 -12.26
CA TYR A 86 -7.34 2.47 -11.03
C TYR A 86 -8.71 1.82 -10.78
N ASP A 87 -9.57 1.68 -11.80
CA ASP A 87 -10.90 1.06 -11.63
C ASP A 87 -10.81 -0.43 -11.27
N GLY A 88 -9.73 -1.09 -11.72
CA GLY A 88 -9.43 -2.45 -11.31
C GLY A 88 -8.96 -2.51 -9.86
N ALA A 89 -8.10 -1.58 -9.44
CA ALA A 89 -7.60 -1.50 -8.07
C ALA A 89 -8.73 -1.20 -7.07
N GLU A 90 -9.60 -0.24 -7.39
CA GLU A 90 -10.77 0.11 -6.60
C GLU A 90 -11.70 -1.08 -6.39
N ARG A 91 -12.09 -1.78 -7.47
CA ARG A 91 -12.97 -2.96 -7.36
C ARG A 91 -12.38 -4.04 -6.45
N LEU A 92 -11.06 -4.22 -6.46
CA LEU A 92 -10.39 -5.16 -5.58
C LEU A 92 -10.37 -4.69 -4.12
N LEU A 93 -10.16 -3.40 -3.87
CA LEU A 93 -10.17 -2.82 -2.52
C LEU A 93 -11.57 -2.82 -1.91
N LEU A 94 -12.60 -2.47 -2.68
CA LEU A 94 -14.00 -2.58 -2.24
C LEU A 94 -14.35 -4.04 -1.92
N GLY A 95 -13.97 -4.98 -2.78
CA GLY A 95 -14.16 -6.41 -2.50
C GLY A 95 -13.37 -6.89 -1.27
N ALA A 96 -12.17 -6.35 -1.03
CA ALA A 96 -11.39 -6.65 0.16
C ALA A 96 -12.05 -6.08 1.43
N LEU A 97 -12.60 -4.87 1.36
CA LEU A 97 -13.37 -4.26 2.45
C LEU A 97 -14.59 -5.12 2.78
N THR A 98 -15.39 -5.52 1.81
CA THR A 98 -16.55 -6.40 2.05
C THR A 98 -16.17 -7.70 2.75
N VAL A 99 -15.05 -8.32 2.36
CA VAL A 99 -14.57 -9.55 3.03
C VAL A 99 -14.06 -9.25 4.43
N ALA A 100 -13.30 -8.16 4.61
CA ALA A 100 -12.73 -7.78 5.90
C ALA A 100 -13.82 -7.42 6.92
N GLU A 101 -14.77 -6.57 6.54
CA GLU A 101 -15.86 -6.13 7.40
C GLU A 101 -16.75 -7.31 7.82
N LYS A 102 -17.04 -8.23 6.90
CA LYS A 102 -17.82 -9.44 7.20
C LYS A 102 -17.09 -10.41 8.13
N ALA A 103 -15.77 -10.58 7.98
CA ALA A 103 -15.01 -11.60 8.70
C ALA A 103 -14.43 -11.10 10.03
N PHE A 104 -14.12 -9.82 10.14
CA PHE A 104 -13.38 -9.24 11.27
C PHE A 104 -14.09 -8.03 11.90
N GLY A 105 -15.24 -7.62 11.36
CA GLY A 105 -15.99 -6.44 11.79
C GLY A 105 -15.60 -5.17 11.03
N PRO A 106 -16.47 -4.14 11.06
CA PRO A 106 -16.29 -2.89 10.32
C PRO A 106 -15.22 -1.98 10.94
N GLU A 107 -14.86 -2.23 12.19
CA GLU A 107 -13.90 -1.45 12.98
C GLU A 107 -12.63 -2.28 13.18
N GLY A 108 -11.53 -1.87 12.57
CA GLY A 108 -10.25 -2.54 12.75
C GLY A 108 -9.15 -2.03 11.84
N LEU A 109 -7.90 -2.24 12.24
CA LEU A 109 -6.71 -1.78 11.52
C LEU A 109 -6.59 -2.36 10.10
N MET A 110 -7.16 -3.55 9.86
CA MET A 110 -7.23 -4.13 8.51
C MET A 110 -8.11 -3.31 7.58
N VAL A 111 -9.29 -2.89 8.05
CA VAL A 111 -10.21 -2.04 7.29
C VAL A 111 -9.58 -0.65 7.11
N ALA A 112 -8.96 -0.08 8.14
CA ALA A 112 -8.26 1.20 8.05
C ALA A 112 -7.15 1.21 6.97
N GLY A 113 -6.36 0.14 6.90
CA GLY A 113 -5.34 -0.03 5.85
C GLY A 113 -5.94 -0.06 4.43
N LEU A 114 -7.04 -0.78 4.23
CA LEU A 114 -7.74 -0.84 2.94
C LEU A 114 -8.35 0.50 2.54
N LEU A 115 -8.94 1.22 3.50
CA LEU A 115 -9.48 2.57 3.29
C LEU A 115 -8.39 3.56 2.89
N ASN A 116 -7.23 3.50 3.53
CA ASN A 116 -6.06 4.29 3.14
C ASN A 116 -5.64 3.99 1.69
N ASP A 117 -5.53 2.72 1.30
CA ASP A 117 -5.18 2.36 -0.07
C ASP A 117 -6.24 2.81 -1.09
N LEU A 118 -7.52 2.73 -0.71
CA LEU A 118 -8.64 3.20 -1.52
C LEU A 118 -8.59 4.73 -1.70
N GLY A 119 -8.24 5.47 -0.65
CA GLY A 119 -8.03 6.92 -0.73
C GLY A 119 -6.93 7.30 -1.71
N VAL A 120 -5.86 6.49 -1.80
CA VAL A 120 -4.81 6.72 -2.80
C VAL A 120 -5.35 6.52 -4.21
N VAL A 121 -6.17 5.49 -4.42
CA VAL A 121 -6.80 5.21 -5.73
C VAL A 121 -7.76 6.34 -6.13
N HIS A 122 -8.66 6.75 -5.23
CA HIS A 122 -9.59 7.85 -5.46
C HIS A 122 -8.86 9.15 -5.81
N LYS A 123 -7.81 9.50 -5.06
CA LYS A 123 -6.97 10.67 -5.36
C LYS A 123 -6.36 10.60 -6.76
N ARG A 124 -5.87 9.43 -7.18
CA ARG A 124 -5.27 9.24 -8.52
C ARG A 124 -6.30 9.31 -9.65
N GLN A 125 -7.57 9.06 -9.36
CA GLN A 125 -8.70 9.27 -10.28
C GLN A 125 -9.23 10.71 -10.24
N GLY A 126 -8.66 11.62 -9.44
CA GLY A 126 -9.16 12.98 -9.26
C GLY A 126 -10.41 13.09 -8.37
N ARG A 127 -10.87 11.98 -7.77
CA ARG A 127 -12.02 11.95 -6.86
C ARG A 127 -11.60 12.34 -5.46
N PHE A 128 -11.33 13.63 -5.29
CA PHE A 128 -10.72 14.08 -4.06
C PHE A 128 -11.67 14.01 -2.86
N ALA A 129 -12.98 14.22 -3.03
CA ALA A 129 -13.95 14.12 -1.94
C ALA A 129 -14.02 12.70 -1.37
N ASP A 130 -14.13 11.70 -2.26
CA ASP A 130 -14.10 10.28 -1.90
C ASP A 130 -12.81 9.92 -1.16
N ALA A 131 -11.66 10.41 -1.64
CA ALA A 131 -10.36 10.17 -1.01
C ALA A 131 -10.30 10.72 0.42
N GLU A 132 -10.78 11.94 0.64
CA GLU A 132 -10.80 12.58 1.96
C GLU A 132 -11.66 11.81 2.94
N ALA A 133 -12.86 11.39 2.51
CA ALA A 133 -13.78 10.63 3.35
C ALA A 133 -13.15 9.32 3.86
N VAL A 134 -12.55 8.53 2.97
CA VAL A 134 -11.94 7.26 3.36
C VAL A 134 -10.65 7.45 4.18
N TYR A 135 -9.84 8.48 3.90
CA TYR A 135 -8.68 8.80 4.73
C TYR A 135 -9.08 9.22 6.14
N ARG A 136 -10.09 10.08 6.30
CA ARG A 136 -10.56 10.49 7.64
C ARG A 136 -11.15 9.34 8.43
N ARG A 137 -11.91 8.45 7.79
CA ARG A 137 -12.40 7.22 8.44
C ARG A 137 -11.22 6.35 8.91
N ALA A 138 -10.24 6.10 8.03
CA ALA A 138 -9.04 5.36 8.39
C ALA A 138 -8.24 6.03 9.52
N LEU A 139 -8.17 7.37 9.56
CA LEU A 139 -7.49 8.15 10.58
C LEU A 139 -8.12 7.94 11.96
N GLY A 140 -9.42 8.14 12.08
CA GLY A 140 -10.12 7.93 13.36
C GLY A 140 -9.96 6.51 13.90
N MET A 141 -10.04 5.50 13.03
CA MET A 141 -9.82 4.10 13.41
C MET A 141 -8.38 3.85 13.90
N THR A 142 -7.40 4.39 13.19
CA THR A 142 -5.98 4.16 13.49
C THR A 142 -5.56 4.92 14.75
N GLU A 143 -6.02 6.16 14.93
CA GLU A 143 -5.77 6.94 16.15
C GLU A 143 -6.38 6.27 17.38
N LYS A 144 -7.64 5.79 17.29
CA LYS A 144 -8.29 5.06 18.38
C LYS A 144 -7.54 3.79 18.77
N SER A 145 -6.97 3.08 17.78
CA SER A 145 -6.33 1.78 18.02
C SER A 145 -4.85 1.85 18.39
N MET A 146 -4.11 2.86 17.93
CA MET A 146 -2.65 2.92 18.04
C MET A 146 -2.12 4.20 18.72
N GLY A 147 -2.99 5.19 18.95
CA GLY A 147 -2.60 6.50 19.47
C GLY A 147 -2.16 7.48 18.38
N GLN A 148 -2.25 8.77 18.68
CA GLN A 148 -2.06 9.88 17.73
C GLN A 148 -0.62 10.06 17.22
N ASP A 149 0.38 9.51 17.92
CA ASP A 149 1.80 9.60 17.56
C ASP A 149 2.30 8.34 16.84
N HIS A 150 1.42 7.43 16.44
CA HIS A 150 1.83 6.20 15.76
C HIS A 150 2.21 6.45 14.29
N PRO A 151 3.24 5.79 13.73
CA PRO A 151 3.63 5.94 12.31
C PRO A 151 2.49 5.70 11.29
N ALA A 152 1.55 4.80 11.61
CA ALA A 152 0.39 4.58 10.74
C ALA A 152 -0.54 5.81 10.68
N VAL A 153 -0.67 6.55 11.78
CA VAL A 153 -1.41 7.83 11.84
C VAL A 153 -0.68 8.90 11.02
N ALA A 154 0.65 8.98 11.14
CA ALA A 154 1.47 9.88 10.34
C ALA A 154 1.32 9.64 8.82
N THR A 155 1.20 8.38 8.40
CA THR A 155 0.94 8.05 6.99
C THR A 155 -0.39 8.63 6.48
N LEU A 156 -1.42 8.65 7.32
CA LEU A 156 -2.72 9.23 6.97
C LEU A 156 -2.66 10.77 6.94
N TYR A 157 -1.96 11.39 7.88
CA TYR A 157 -1.67 12.83 7.84
C TYR A 157 -0.91 13.24 6.58
N HIS A 158 0.11 12.48 6.17
CA HIS A 158 0.83 12.69 4.91
C HIS A 158 -0.12 12.67 3.71
N ASN A 159 -0.98 11.66 3.65
CA ASN A 159 -1.89 11.47 2.53
C ASN A 159 -2.96 12.56 2.44
N LEU A 160 -3.51 13.00 3.58
CA LEU A 160 -4.44 14.12 3.67
C LEU A 160 -3.75 15.45 3.31
N GLY A 161 -2.53 15.70 3.79
CA GLY A 161 -1.77 16.91 3.46
C GLY A 161 -1.53 17.04 1.95
N LYS A 162 -1.12 15.94 1.30
CA LYS A 162 -0.97 15.89 -0.17
C LYS A 162 -2.31 16.01 -0.91
N LEU A 163 -3.40 15.54 -0.33
CA LEU A 163 -4.73 15.67 -0.92
C LEU A 163 -5.18 17.13 -0.94
N GLU A 164 -5.03 17.84 0.18
CA GLU A 164 -5.37 19.27 0.25
C GLU A 164 -4.48 20.10 -0.66
N HIS A 165 -3.19 19.80 -0.73
CA HIS A 165 -2.29 20.44 -1.70
C HIS A 165 -2.75 20.24 -3.15
N ALA A 166 -3.13 19.01 -3.53
CA ALA A 166 -3.61 18.71 -4.88
C ALA A 166 -4.93 19.44 -5.23
N ARG A 167 -5.68 19.92 -4.22
CA ARG A 167 -6.87 20.76 -4.39
C ARG A 167 -6.57 22.27 -4.42
N GLY A 168 -5.30 22.65 -4.37
CA GLY A 168 -4.88 24.05 -4.22
C GLY A 168 -5.08 24.61 -2.81
N ARG A 169 -5.34 23.77 -1.80
CA ARG A 169 -5.59 24.16 -0.41
C ARG A 169 -4.34 23.96 0.45
N GLY A 170 -3.22 24.54 0.00
CA GLY A 170 -1.91 24.39 0.65
C GLY A 170 -1.92 24.73 2.15
N ALA A 171 -2.65 25.78 2.54
CA ALA A 171 -2.77 26.21 3.94
C ALA A 171 -3.43 25.16 4.85
N LEU A 172 -4.35 24.34 4.32
CA LEU A 172 -4.93 23.21 5.05
C LEU A 172 -4.01 21.98 5.05
N GLY A 173 -3.22 21.83 3.99
CA GLY A 173 -2.28 20.71 3.83
C GLY A 173 -1.02 20.82 4.70
N GLU A 174 -0.50 22.03 4.90
CA GLU A 174 0.73 22.29 5.64
C GLU A 174 0.73 21.70 7.07
N PRO A 175 -0.26 22.00 7.95
CA PRO A 175 -0.24 21.47 9.31
C PRO A 175 -0.26 19.94 9.35
N LEU A 176 -0.97 19.30 8.40
CA LEU A 176 -1.03 17.85 8.27
C LEU A 176 0.34 17.29 7.85
N ALA A 177 1.00 17.89 6.86
CA ALA A 177 2.33 17.48 6.42
C ALA A 177 3.40 17.67 7.51
N ARG A 178 3.35 18.79 8.26
CA ARG A 178 4.23 19.02 9.42
C ARG A 178 4.03 17.96 10.51
N ARG A 179 2.76 17.63 10.83
CA ARG A 179 2.44 16.61 11.83
C ARG A 179 2.97 15.24 11.42
N SER A 180 2.78 14.86 10.16
CA SER A 180 3.31 13.62 9.60
C SER A 180 4.84 13.54 9.72
N LEU A 181 5.54 14.58 9.23
CA LEU A 181 7.00 14.66 9.29
C LEU A 181 7.52 14.53 10.71
N ALA A 182 6.91 15.23 11.67
CA ALA A 182 7.32 15.19 13.07
C ALA A 182 7.21 13.78 13.66
N ILE A 183 6.09 13.08 13.42
CA ILE A 183 5.86 11.74 13.95
C ILE A 183 6.80 10.73 13.29
N HIS A 184 6.88 10.69 11.96
CA HIS A 184 7.77 9.75 11.28
C HIS A 184 9.24 10.00 11.62
N ARG A 185 9.66 11.27 11.75
CA ARG A 185 11.04 11.60 12.16
C ARG A 185 11.35 11.08 13.56
N LYS A 186 10.43 11.22 14.51
CA LYS A 186 10.59 10.71 15.88
C LYS A 186 10.64 9.18 15.91
N ALA A 187 9.78 8.51 15.14
CA ALA A 187 9.63 7.07 15.20
C ALA A 187 10.66 6.28 14.37
N LEU A 188 11.12 6.84 13.24
CA LEU A 188 11.96 6.13 12.27
C LEU A 188 13.40 6.67 12.20
N GLY A 189 13.65 7.84 12.80
CA GLY A 189 14.91 8.57 12.69
C GLY A 189 14.97 9.47 11.44
N PRO A 190 15.83 10.51 11.47
CA PRO A 190 15.87 11.56 10.44
C PRO A 190 16.32 11.08 9.05
N ASP A 191 17.13 10.02 8.98
CA ASP A 191 17.67 9.49 7.71
C ASP A 191 16.76 8.46 7.01
N HIS A 192 15.57 8.21 7.55
CA HIS A 192 14.69 7.19 7.00
C HIS A 192 14.00 7.68 5.71
N PRO A 193 13.90 6.86 4.64
CA PRO A 193 13.20 7.20 3.39
C PRO A 193 11.82 7.84 3.53
N ARG A 194 10.98 7.29 4.42
CA ARG A 194 9.64 7.85 4.72
C ARG A 194 9.70 9.30 5.23
N VAL A 195 10.74 9.64 5.98
CA VAL A 195 10.92 10.98 6.54
C VAL A 195 11.35 11.96 5.44
N ALA A 196 12.17 11.52 4.49
CA ALA A 196 12.47 12.28 3.28
C ALA A 196 11.23 12.51 2.40
N ASP A 197 10.37 11.48 2.23
CA ASP A 197 9.07 11.62 1.55
C ASP A 197 8.19 12.70 2.20
N ASP A 198 8.11 12.74 3.52
CA ASP A 198 7.33 13.75 4.24
C ASP A 198 7.88 15.16 4.09
N ALA A 199 9.21 15.32 4.17
CA ALA A 199 9.83 16.62 3.94
C ALA A 199 9.64 17.11 2.51
N ALA A 200 9.78 16.24 1.52
CA ALA A 200 9.53 16.60 0.12
C ALA A 200 8.06 17.00 -0.11
N ALA A 201 7.11 16.32 0.56
CA ALA A 201 5.70 16.67 0.50
C ALA A 201 5.43 18.04 1.16
N LEU A 202 6.01 18.30 2.34
CA LEU A 202 5.92 19.60 3.00
C LEU A 202 6.57 20.71 2.17
N ALA A 203 7.73 20.45 1.58
CA ALA A 203 8.43 21.39 0.71
C ALA A 203 7.56 21.81 -0.48
N SER A 204 6.92 20.84 -1.16
CA SER A 204 5.98 21.10 -2.26
C SER A 204 4.81 21.97 -1.83
N ILE A 205 4.30 21.77 -0.61
CA ILE A 205 3.21 22.58 -0.07
C ILE A 205 3.68 24.01 0.19
N LEU A 206 4.84 24.18 0.83
CA LEU A 206 5.42 25.49 1.14
C LEU A 206 5.75 26.27 -0.12
N ASP A 207 6.28 25.61 -1.14
CA ASP A 207 6.57 26.21 -2.45
C ASP A 207 5.29 26.74 -3.10
N GLY A 208 4.21 25.94 -3.10
CA GLY A 208 2.89 26.38 -3.58
C GLY A 208 2.26 27.50 -2.75
N LEU A 209 2.77 27.78 -1.54
CA LEU A 209 2.39 28.92 -0.70
C LEU A 209 3.34 30.12 -0.86
N GLY A 210 4.31 30.06 -1.77
CA GLY A 210 5.31 31.12 -2.00
C GLY A 210 6.46 31.13 -0.98
N ARG A 211 6.55 30.13 -0.09
CA ARG A 211 7.61 30.02 0.94
C ARG A 211 8.81 29.24 0.40
N HIS A 212 9.41 29.77 -0.66
CA HIS A 212 10.44 29.11 -1.46
C HIS A 212 11.70 28.75 -0.66
N ASP A 213 12.16 29.62 0.24
CA ASP A 213 13.38 29.38 1.03
C ASP A 213 13.24 28.20 2.01
N GLU A 214 12.07 28.09 2.65
CA GLU A 214 11.76 26.95 3.53
C GLU A 214 11.61 25.66 2.73
N ALA A 215 10.95 25.72 1.58
CA ALA A 215 10.84 24.59 0.67
C ALA A 215 12.22 24.11 0.20
N ALA A 216 13.09 25.02 -0.26
CA ALA A 216 14.44 24.71 -0.70
C ALA A 216 15.29 24.08 0.41
N THR A 217 15.11 24.51 1.66
CA THR A 217 15.78 23.91 2.81
C THR A 217 15.36 22.45 3.03
N LEU A 218 14.06 22.17 2.97
CA LEU A 218 13.54 20.81 3.10
C LEU A 218 13.94 19.91 1.92
N TYR A 219 13.94 20.43 0.69
CA TYR A 219 14.42 19.68 -0.48
C TYR A 219 15.89 19.32 -0.36
N ARG A 220 16.75 20.27 0.01
CA ARG A 220 18.19 20.02 0.25
C ARG A 220 18.42 18.96 1.32
N TRP A 221 17.58 18.93 2.34
CA TRP A 221 17.66 17.91 3.38
C TRP A 221 17.22 16.52 2.91
N ALA A 222 16.11 16.43 2.17
CA ALA A 222 15.53 15.16 1.74
C ALA A 222 16.33 14.50 0.60
N LEU A 223 16.93 15.29 -0.31
CA LEU A 223 17.62 14.80 -1.49
C LEU A 223 18.71 13.74 -1.20
N PRO A 224 19.70 13.96 -0.32
CA PRO A 224 20.75 12.97 -0.07
C PRO A 224 20.21 11.65 0.51
N ILE A 225 19.05 11.68 1.19
CA ILE A 225 18.40 10.46 1.70
C ILE A 225 17.83 9.63 0.53
N PHE A 226 17.18 10.29 -0.44
CA PHE A 226 16.70 9.64 -1.66
C PHE A 226 17.83 9.05 -2.50
N GLU A 227 18.91 9.80 -2.67
CA GLU A 227 20.08 9.36 -3.46
C GLU A 227 20.69 8.08 -2.88
N ARG A 228 20.90 8.03 -1.55
CA ARG A 228 21.42 6.83 -0.88
C ARG A 228 20.50 5.61 -1.04
N GLN A 229 19.19 5.82 -1.03
CA GLN A 229 18.23 4.74 -1.21
C GLN A 229 18.29 4.15 -2.62
N HIS A 230 18.40 5.00 -3.64
CA HIS A 230 18.46 4.55 -5.04
C HIS A 230 19.81 3.99 -5.44
N ALA A 231 20.92 4.55 -4.93
CA ALA A 231 22.26 4.02 -5.17
C ALA A 231 22.44 2.56 -4.70
N ARG A 232 21.79 2.17 -3.58
CA ARG A 232 21.81 0.77 -3.09
C ARG A 232 21.10 -0.22 -4.03
N GLY A 233 20.23 0.23 -4.92
CA GLY A 233 19.56 -0.60 -5.93
C GLY A 233 20.31 -0.69 -7.26
N SER A 234 21.37 0.11 -7.45
CA SER A 234 22.04 0.30 -8.74
C SER A 234 23.43 -0.33 -8.84
N LEU A 235 23.95 -0.93 -7.76
CA LEU A 235 25.24 -1.61 -7.82
C LEU A 235 25.11 -2.91 -8.66
N PRO A 236 25.81 -3.04 -9.80
CA PRO A 236 25.90 -4.32 -10.48
C PRO A 236 26.51 -5.34 -9.52
N ALA A 237 25.99 -6.57 -9.53
CA ALA A 237 26.55 -7.67 -8.77
C ALA A 237 28.05 -7.74 -9.07
N ARG A 238 28.89 -7.52 -8.06
CA ARG A 238 30.32 -7.80 -8.18
C ARG A 238 30.45 -9.27 -8.56
N SER A 239 31.02 -9.51 -9.74
CA SER A 239 31.46 -10.83 -10.16
C SER A 239 32.35 -11.39 -9.04
N PRO A 240 32.09 -12.60 -8.54
CA PRO A 240 33.10 -13.29 -7.75
C PRO A 240 34.24 -13.66 -8.69
N ASP A 241 35.43 -13.11 -8.43
CA ASP A 241 36.70 -13.61 -8.96
C ASP A 241 36.98 -15.02 -8.42
#